data_AF-A0A964A030-F1
#
_entry.id   AF-A0A964A030-F1
#
_cell.length_a   1.000
_cell.length_b   1.000
_cell.length_c   1.000
_cell.angle_alpha   90.00
_cell.angle_beta   90.00
_cell.angle_gamma   90.00
#
_symmetry.space_group_name_H-M   'P 1'
#
loop_
_entity.id
_entity.type
_entity.pdbx_description
1 polymer ?
#
loop_
_entity_poly.entity_id
_entity_poly.type
_entity_poly.pdbx_seq_one_letter_code
_entity_poly.pdbx_strand_id
1 'polypeptide(L)'
;MEFWNKKVNVSKEAAQMQISIISKFSPEKRMKIALDFANMGIDQTRKWLREKYPNISDLELNLEFVRLIYYEGGTMSEELWRFYERIMEKKIKKDWASRFRKMMRENNWEYDDVAKLGDFKNGKVIAATISRGLPAFAKLAVVVHELKNKS
;
A
#
# COMPACT_ATOMS: atom_id res chain seq x y z
N MET A 1 9.71 -12.15 6.55
CA MET A 1 10.35 -12.35 5.24
C MET A 1 10.11 -13.75 4.65
N GLU A 2 8.89 -14.29 4.63
CA GLU A 2 8.64 -15.63 4.04
C GLU A 2 8.65 -15.63 2.50
N PHE A 3 8.22 -14.54 1.87
CA PHE A 3 8.13 -14.44 0.40
C PHE A 3 9.50 -14.55 -0.28
N TRP A 4 10.52 -13.84 0.22
CA TRP A 4 11.89 -13.94 -0.30
C TRP A 4 12.64 -15.19 0.17
N ASN A 5 12.18 -15.86 1.24
CA ASN A 5 12.81 -17.08 1.76
C ASN A 5 12.39 -18.36 1.00
N LYS A 6 11.39 -18.29 0.11
CA LYS A 6 11.02 -19.37 -0.82
C LYS A 6 11.64 -19.21 -2.21
N LYS A 7 12.84 -18.62 -2.31
CA LYS A 7 13.57 -18.59 -3.58
C LYS A 7 13.94 -20.02 -3.95
N VAL A 8 13.35 -20.53 -5.03
CA VAL A 8 13.91 -21.65 -5.78
C VAL A 8 15.31 -21.21 -6.19
N ASN A 9 16.33 -21.76 -5.54
CA ASN A 9 17.71 -21.42 -5.87
C ASN A 9 17.95 -21.80 -7.33
N VAL A 10 18.14 -20.80 -8.18
CA VAL A 10 18.56 -21.01 -9.57
C VAL A 10 19.94 -21.65 -9.52
N SER A 11 20.14 -22.79 -10.18
CA SER A 11 21.46 -23.43 -10.19
C SER A 11 22.50 -22.49 -10.82
N LYS A 12 23.77 -22.66 -10.45
CA LYS A 12 24.86 -21.82 -10.97
C LYS A 12 24.91 -21.89 -12.50
N GLU A 13 24.65 -23.07 -13.07
CA GLU A 13 24.61 -23.32 -14.50
C GLU A 13 23.45 -22.57 -15.17
N ALA A 14 22.26 -22.58 -14.58
CA ALA A 14 21.10 -21.85 -15.08
C ALA A 14 21.32 -20.33 -15.03
N ALA A 15 21.94 -19.81 -13.97
CA ALA A 15 22.29 -18.41 -13.86
C ALA A 15 23.34 -17.99 -14.91
N GLN A 16 24.37 -18.81 -15.13
CA GLN A 16 25.38 -18.57 -16.17
C GLN A 16 24.76 -18.60 -17.58
N MET A 17 23.84 -19.52 -17.85
CA MET A 17 23.12 -19.59 -19.11
C MET A 17 22.31 -18.31 -19.35
N GLN A 18 21.56 -17.84 -18.35
CA GLN A 18 20.82 -16.58 -18.43
C GLN A 18 21.73 -15.38 -18.73
N ILE A 19 22.86 -15.28 -18.03
CA ILE A 19 23.85 -14.21 -18.27
C ILE A 19 24.38 -14.26 -19.71
N SER A 20 24.68 -15.46 -20.21
CA SER A 20 25.19 -15.66 -21.58
C SER A 20 24.18 -15.32 -22.69
N ILE A 21 22.88 -15.43 -22.40
CA ILE A 21 21.81 -15.02 -23.31
C ILE A 21 21.63 -13.51 -23.26
N ILE A 22 21.55 -12.94 -22.05
CA ILE A 22 21.32 -11.50 -21.84
C ILE A 22 22.48 -10.67 -22.40
N SER A 23 23.72 -11.16 -22.27
CA SER A 23 24.92 -10.45 -22.76
C SER A 23 24.96 -10.26 -24.28
N LYS A 24 24.20 -11.05 -25.04
CA LYS A 24 24.09 -10.94 -26.52
C LYS A 24 23.17 -9.80 -26.96
N PHE A 25 22.40 -9.19 -26.05
CA PHE A 25 21.50 -8.09 -26.38
C PHE A 25 22.19 -6.73 -26.35
N SER A 26 21.62 -5.75 -27.06
CA SER A 26 22.09 -4.36 -27.03
C SER A 26 22.02 -3.79 -25.59
N PRO A 27 22.82 -2.76 -25.27
CA PRO A 27 22.76 -2.08 -23.97
C PRO A 27 21.35 -1.63 -23.57
N GLU A 28 20.57 -1.08 -24.51
CA GLU A 28 19.21 -0.59 -24.28
C GLU A 28 18.28 -1.75 -23.92
N LYS A 29 18.40 -2.87 -24.64
CA LYS A 29 17.60 -4.07 -24.38
C LYS A 29 17.98 -4.73 -23.05
N ARG A 30 19.25 -4.73 -22.68
CA ARG A 30 19.71 -5.19 -21.35
C ARG A 30 19.17 -4.32 -20.22
N MET A 31 19.19 -3.00 -20.40
CA MET A 31 18.61 -2.05 -19.44
C MET A 31 17.10 -2.28 -19.29
N LYS A 32 16.38 -2.46 -20.41
CA LYS A 32 14.95 -2.77 -20.39
C LYS A 32 14.67 -4.06 -19.61
N ILE A 33 15.42 -5.12 -19.87
CA ILE A 33 15.29 -6.39 -19.14
C ILE A 33 15.50 -6.18 -17.63
N ALA A 34 16.55 -5.45 -17.23
CA ALA A 34 16.81 -5.16 -15.82
C ALA A 34 15.66 -4.36 -15.16
N LEU A 35 15.13 -3.36 -15.87
CA LEU A 35 13.98 -2.57 -15.42
C LEU A 35 12.72 -3.43 -15.28
N ASP A 36 12.43 -4.27 -16.27
CA ASP A 36 11.28 -5.18 -16.25
C ASP A 36 11.36 -6.16 -15.06
N PHE A 37 12.56 -6.70 -14.78
CA PHE A 37 12.79 -7.54 -13.61
C PHE A 37 12.60 -6.79 -12.28
N ALA A 38 13.09 -5.55 -12.18
CA ALA A 38 12.88 -4.73 -10.99
C ALA A 38 11.39 -4.44 -10.77
N ASN A 39 10.67 -4.07 -11.83
CA ASN A 39 9.23 -3.82 -11.79
C ASN A 39 8.45 -5.09 -11.39
N MET A 40 8.82 -6.25 -11.91
CA MET A 40 8.20 -7.52 -11.51
C MET A 40 8.31 -7.77 -9.99
N GLY A 41 9.48 -7.50 -9.40
CA GLY A 41 9.67 -7.63 -7.95
C GLY A 41 8.80 -6.66 -7.15
N ILE A 42 8.68 -5.41 -7.62
CA ILE A 42 7.81 -4.39 -7.03
C ILE A 42 6.35 -4.83 -7.09
N ASP A 43 5.87 -5.23 -8.27
CA ASP A 43 4.48 -5.61 -8.52
C ASP A 43 4.08 -6.84 -7.72
N GLN A 44 4.97 -7.84 -7.64
CA GLN A 44 4.69 -9.05 -6.89
C GLN A 44 4.64 -8.79 -5.37
N THR A 45 5.52 -7.93 -4.86
CA THR A 45 5.50 -7.50 -3.44
C THR A 45 4.20 -6.75 -3.13
N ARG A 46 3.79 -5.84 -4.02
CA ARG A 46 2.54 -5.10 -3.89
C ARG A 46 1.32 -6.01 -3.94
N LYS A 47 1.31 -6.98 -4.85
CA LYS A 47 0.25 -7.98 -4.95
C LYS A 47 0.13 -8.81 -3.67
N TRP A 48 1.24 -9.32 -3.16
CA TRP A 48 1.28 -10.07 -1.90
C TRP A 48 0.77 -9.24 -0.71
N LEU A 49 1.15 -7.96 -0.61
CA LEU A 49 0.64 -7.07 0.43
C LEU A 49 -0.88 -6.88 0.34
N ARG A 50 -1.43 -6.75 -0.87
CA ARG A 50 -2.88 -6.65 -1.09
C ARG A 50 -3.61 -7.96 -0.77
N GLU A 51 -3.02 -9.11 -1.06
CA GLU A 51 -3.59 -10.40 -0.66
C GLU A 51 -3.67 -10.54 0.86
N LYS A 52 -2.65 -10.06 1.59
CA LYS A 52 -2.61 -10.06 3.05
C LYS A 52 -3.52 -9.00 3.68
N TYR A 53 -3.66 -7.85 3.03
CA TYR A 53 -4.44 -6.71 3.49
C TYR A 53 -5.38 -6.23 2.36
N PRO A 54 -6.54 -6.91 2.15
CA PRO A 54 -7.41 -6.68 0.98
C PRO A 54 -7.89 -5.24 0.80
N ASN A 55 -7.96 -4.47 1.89
CA ASN A 55 -8.53 -3.13 1.93
C ASN A 55 -7.48 -2.03 2.13
N ILE A 56 -6.19 -2.35 1.93
CA ILE A 56 -5.09 -1.39 2.07
C ILE A 56 -5.18 -0.29 1.00
N SER A 57 -5.03 0.98 1.41
CA SER A 57 -4.91 2.08 0.45
C SER A 57 -3.55 2.06 -0.26
N ASP A 58 -3.45 2.69 -1.43
CA ASP A 58 -2.17 2.76 -2.16
C ASP A 58 -1.07 3.49 -1.38
N LEU A 59 -1.43 4.46 -0.53
CA LEU A 59 -0.48 5.14 0.33
C LEU A 59 0.02 4.24 1.47
N GLU A 60 -0.87 3.45 2.09
CA GLU A 60 -0.50 2.45 3.09
C GLU A 60 0.34 1.33 2.45
N LEU A 61 -0.02 0.91 1.23
CA LEU A 61 0.74 -0.07 0.46
C LEU A 61 2.16 0.41 0.15
N ASN A 62 2.31 1.66 -0.25
CA ASN A 62 3.62 2.26 -0.49
C ASN A 62 4.45 2.39 0.80
N LEU A 63 3.83 2.75 1.92
CA LEU A 63 4.50 2.80 3.21
C LEU A 63 5.04 1.41 3.62
N GLU A 64 4.20 0.38 3.54
CA GLU A 64 4.59 -1.01 3.84
C GLU A 64 5.65 -1.52 2.87
N PHE A 65 5.53 -1.21 1.58
CA PHE A 65 6.54 -1.58 0.60
C PHE A 65 7.90 -0.97 0.95
N VAL A 66 7.95 0.31 1.28
CA VAL A 66 9.22 0.98 1.64
C VAL A 66 9.79 0.41 2.94
N ARG A 67 8.93 0.13 3.92
CA ARG A 67 9.31 -0.52 5.19
C ARG A 67 10.02 -1.85 4.93
N LEU A 68 9.40 -2.71 4.13
CA LEU A 68 9.91 -4.06 3.87
C LEU A 68 11.18 -4.07 3.02
N ILE A 69 11.20 -3.28 1.94
CA ILE A 69 12.28 -3.35 0.95
C ILE A 69 13.49 -2.54 1.40
N TYR A 70 13.29 -1.34 1.94
CA TYR A 70 14.40 -0.44 2.22
C TYR A 70 14.81 -0.45 3.69
N TYR A 71 13.86 -0.37 4.61
CA TYR A 71 14.18 -0.33 6.05
C TYR A 71 14.54 -1.71 6.60
N GLU A 72 13.63 -2.69 6.53
CA GLU A 72 13.92 -4.07 6.94
C GLU A 72 14.98 -4.74 6.07
N GLY A 73 15.10 -4.32 4.80
CA GLY A 73 16.17 -4.73 3.89
C GLY A 73 17.55 -4.13 4.21
N GLY A 74 17.66 -3.25 5.21
CA GLY A 74 18.93 -2.70 5.69
C GLY A 74 19.56 -1.62 4.80
N THR A 75 18.84 -1.08 3.83
CA THR A 75 19.33 -0.05 2.90
C THR A 75 18.88 1.37 3.28
N MET A 76 18.02 1.50 4.29
CA MET A 76 17.54 2.77 4.83
C MET A 76 17.84 2.84 6.34
N SER A 77 18.40 3.97 6.80
CA SER A 77 18.65 4.19 8.22
C SER A 77 17.35 4.40 9.01
N GLU A 78 17.38 4.14 10.32
CA GLU A 78 16.22 4.35 11.18
C GLU A 78 15.74 5.80 11.19
N GLU A 79 16.65 6.77 11.14
CA GLU A 79 16.31 8.19 11.08
C GLU A 79 15.52 8.54 9.80
N LEU A 80 16.00 8.06 8.64
CA LEU A 80 15.32 8.25 7.36
C LEU A 80 13.96 7.54 7.33
N TRP A 81 13.89 6.34 7.90
CA TRP A 81 12.63 5.61 8.04
C TRP A 81 11.62 6.38 8.88
N ARG A 82 11.98 6.81 10.09
CA ARG A 82 11.11 7.60 10.98
C ARG A 82 10.64 8.90 10.32
N PHE A 83 11.52 9.56 9.57
CA PHE A 83 11.15 10.75 8.81
C PHE A 83 10.11 10.44 7.72
N TYR A 84 10.35 9.40 6.92
CA TYR A 84 9.47 8.96 5.84
C TYR A 84 8.10 8.51 6.37
N GLU A 85 8.09 7.64 7.38
CA GLU A 85 6.90 7.13 8.06
C GLU A 85 6.02 8.29 8.54
N ARG A 86 6.59 9.25 9.27
CA ARG A 86 5.86 10.42 9.78
C ARG A 86 5.22 11.27 8.66
N ILE A 87 5.87 11.39 7.51
CA ILE A 87 5.30 12.11 6.35
C ILE A 87 4.15 11.30 5.75
N MET A 88 4.34 10.00 5.58
CA MET A 88 3.35 9.12 4.98
C MET A 88 2.12 8.98 5.86
N GLU A 89 2.26 8.84 7.18
CA GLU A 89 1.12 8.82 8.11
C GLU A 89 0.23 10.05 7.97
N LYS A 90 0.83 11.26 7.85
CA LYS A 90 0.07 12.49 7.63
C LYS A 90 -0.68 12.46 6.29
N LYS A 91 -0.07 11.94 5.23
CA LYS A 91 -0.70 11.78 3.92
C LYS A 91 -1.84 10.77 3.96
N ILE A 92 -1.62 9.60 4.56
CA ILE A 92 -2.60 8.53 4.73
C ILE A 92 -3.82 9.03 5.52
N LYS A 93 -3.60 9.74 6.63
CA LYS A 93 -4.70 10.33 7.42
C LYS A 93 -5.54 11.30 6.59
N LYS A 94 -4.89 12.17 5.81
CA LYS A 94 -5.59 13.13 4.93
C LYS A 94 -6.35 12.43 3.80
N ASP A 95 -5.77 11.40 3.19
CA ASP A 95 -6.40 10.60 2.15
C ASP A 95 -7.68 9.93 2.64
N TRP A 96 -7.60 9.20 3.75
CA TRP A 96 -8.76 8.54 4.36
C TRP A 96 -9.86 9.54 4.75
N ALA A 97 -9.50 10.67 5.36
CA ALA A 97 -10.48 11.70 5.70
C ALA A 97 -11.14 12.30 4.45
N SER A 98 -10.40 12.48 3.36
CA SER A 98 -10.92 12.98 2.08
C SER A 98 -11.92 11.99 1.46
N ARG A 99 -11.53 10.70 1.37
CA ARG A 99 -12.37 9.62 0.85
C ARG A 99 -13.64 9.42 1.67
N PHE A 100 -13.52 9.48 3.00
CA PHE A 100 -14.67 9.45 3.90
C PHE A 100 -15.64 10.60 3.65
N ARG A 101 -15.15 11.84 3.58
CA ARG A 101 -16.02 13.00 3.28
C ARG A 101 -16.65 12.91 1.89
N LYS A 102 -15.96 12.31 0.92
CA LYS A 102 -16.51 12.05 -0.42
C LYS A 102 -17.68 11.08 -0.35
N MET A 103 -17.49 9.93 0.30
CA MET A 103 -18.56 8.95 0.56
C MET A 103 -19.77 9.59 1.26
N MET A 104 -19.54 10.41 2.29
CA MET A 104 -20.60 11.12 3.02
C MET A 104 -21.44 11.99 2.07
N ARG A 105 -20.78 12.81 1.23
CA ARG A 105 -21.47 13.67 0.27
C ARG A 105 -22.25 12.88 -0.78
N GLU A 106 -21.67 11.79 -1.29
CA GLU A 106 -22.31 10.96 -2.32
C GLU A 106 -23.54 10.22 -1.80
N ASN A 107 -23.59 9.89 -0.51
CA ASN A 107 -24.75 9.27 0.13
C ASN A 107 -25.69 10.27 0.82
N ASN A 108 -25.41 11.58 0.74
CA ASN A 108 -26.11 12.63 1.48
C ASN A 108 -26.21 12.34 2.99
N TRP A 109 -25.12 11.85 3.59
CA TRP A 109 -25.04 11.53 5.01
C TRP A 109 -24.46 12.68 5.83
N GLU A 110 -25.00 12.86 7.03
CA GLU A 110 -24.41 13.68 8.09
C GLU A 110 -23.66 12.84 9.12
N TYR A 111 -22.82 13.49 9.92
CA TYR A 111 -22.03 12.76 10.94
C TYR A 111 -22.91 11.99 11.93
N ASP A 112 -24.12 12.46 12.19
CA ASP A 112 -25.10 11.76 13.04
C ASP A 112 -25.63 10.47 12.39
N ASP A 113 -25.72 10.41 11.06
CA ASP A 113 -26.12 9.18 10.36
C ASP A 113 -25.05 8.10 10.51
N VAL A 114 -23.78 8.49 10.40
CA VAL A 114 -22.66 7.56 10.64
C VAL A 114 -22.55 7.18 12.12
N ALA A 115 -22.87 8.10 13.03
CA ALA A 115 -22.91 7.78 14.44
C ALA A 115 -23.95 6.68 14.74
N LYS A 116 -25.13 6.74 14.13
CA LYS A 116 -26.16 5.69 14.24
C LYS A 116 -25.68 4.35 13.67
N LEU A 117 -24.97 4.36 12.54
CA LEU A 117 -24.44 3.14 11.91
C LEU A 117 -23.38 2.44 12.77
N GLY A 118 -22.60 3.20 13.55
CA GLY A 118 -21.51 2.68 14.38
C GLY A 118 -21.83 2.59 15.88
N ASP A 119 -23.09 2.81 16.28
CA ASP A 119 -23.54 2.86 17.68
C ASP A 119 -22.76 3.88 18.54
N PHE A 120 -22.46 5.05 17.97
CA PHE A 120 -21.81 6.15 18.67
C PHE A 120 -22.82 7.13 19.29
N LYS A 121 -22.44 7.75 20.40
CA LYS A 121 -23.28 8.71 21.14
C LYS A 121 -23.83 9.87 20.29
N ASN A 122 -23.05 10.37 19.33
CA ASN A 122 -23.45 11.42 18.37
C ASN A 122 -22.35 11.65 17.31
N GLY A 123 -22.68 12.42 16.28
CA GLY A 123 -21.82 12.80 15.17
C GLY A 123 -20.63 13.69 15.56
N LYS A 124 -20.67 14.38 16.72
CA LYS A 124 -19.49 15.13 17.20
C LYS A 124 -18.34 14.19 17.55
N VAL A 125 -18.64 12.99 18.07
CA VAL A 125 -17.63 11.96 18.31
C VAL A 125 -16.98 11.56 16.99
N ILE A 126 -17.78 11.29 15.96
CA ILE A 126 -17.29 10.93 14.62
C ILE A 126 -16.39 12.04 14.04
N ALA A 127 -16.84 13.30 14.10
CA ALA A 127 -16.08 14.45 13.60
C ALA A 127 -14.73 14.59 14.32
N ALA A 128 -14.72 14.43 15.66
CA ALA A 128 -13.49 14.47 16.45
C ALA A 128 -12.55 13.32 16.09
N THR A 129 -13.06 12.10 15.88
CA THR A 129 -12.23 10.95 15.51
C THR A 129 -11.58 11.13 14.14
N ILE A 130 -12.31 11.66 13.15
CA ILE A 130 -11.77 11.90 11.80
C ILE A 130 -10.55 12.82 11.83
N SER A 131 -10.52 13.84 12.70
CA SER A 131 -9.38 14.74 12.84
C SER A 131 -8.12 14.08 13.43
N ARG A 132 -8.28 13.01 14.22
CA ARG A 132 -7.19 12.27 14.87
C ARG A 132 -6.73 11.05 14.05
N GLY A 133 -7.62 10.49 13.25
CA GLY A 133 -7.40 9.36 12.36
C GLY A 133 -8.70 8.57 12.16
N LEU A 134 -9.00 8.21 10.91
CA LEU A 134 -10.26 7.54 10.59
C LEU A 134 -10.31 6.15 11.27
N PRO A 135 -11.36 5.85 12.07
CA PRO A 135 -11.49 4.57 12.76
C PRO A 135 -11.74 3.42 11.76
N ALA A 136 -11.46 2.19 12.19
CA ALA A 136 -11.48 1.00 11.32
C ALA A 136 -12.85 0.78 10.63
N PHE A 137 -13.96 0.91 11.36
CA PHE A 137 -15.29 0.74 10.78
C PHE A 137 -15.59 1.79 9.69
N ALA A 138 -15.12 3.03 9.86
CA ALA A 138 -15.32 4.10 8.89
C ALA A 138 -14.43 3.91 7.65
N LYS A 139 -13.21 3.37 7.82
CA LYS A 139 -12.39 2.91 6.68
C LYS A 139 -13.11 1.80 5.91
N LEU A 140 -13.71 0.83 6.60
CA LEU A 140 -14.46 -0.26 5.97
C LEU A 140 -15.66 0.26 5.19
N ALA A 141 -16.44 1.19 5.77
CA ALA A 141 -17.58 1.82 5.09
C ALA A 141 -17.15 2.51 3.78
N VAL A 142 -16.04 3.25 3.81
CA VAL A 142 -15.46 3.87 2.61
C VAL A 142 -15.11 2.84 1.55
N VAL A 143 -14.45 1.75 1.94
CA VAL A 143 -14.05 0.69 1.01
C VAL A 143 -15.27 0.02 0.37
N VAL A 144 -16.29 -0.32 1.17
CA VAL A 144 -17.54 -0.91 0.66
C VAL A 144 -18.22 0.02 -0.35
N HIS A 145 -18.30 1.31 -0.03
CA HIS A 145 -18.86 2.32 -0.93
C HIS A 145 -18.08 2.44 -2.24
N GLU A 146 -16.75 2.48 -2.17
CA GLU A 146 -15.89 2.56 -3.36
C GLU A 146 -15.95 1.30 -4.23
N LEU A 147 -16.12 0.11 -3.63
CA LEU A 147 -16.32 -1.12 -4.37
C LEU A 147 -17.65 -1.13 -5.10
N LYS A 148 -18.73 -0.70 -4.44
CA LYS A 148 -20.06 -0.60 -5.05
C LYS A 148 -20.11 0.36 -6.25
N ASN A 149 -19.30 1.42 -6.24
CA ASN A 149 -19.27 2.41 -7.31
C ASN A 149 -18.28 2.07 -8.45
N LYS A 150 -17.53 0.98 -8.33
CA LYS A 150 -16.61 0.48 -9.38
C LYS A 150 -17.20 -0.66 -10.21
N SER A 151 -18.26 -1.29 -9.72
CA SER A 151 -19.10 -2.27 -10.41
C SER A 151 -20.23 -1.59 -11.17
#